data_AF-A0A9D2FEG0-F1
#
_entry.id   AF-A0A9D2FEG0-F1
#
_cell.length_a   1.000
_cell.length_b   1.000
_cell.length_c   1.000
_cell.angle_alpha   90.00
_cell.angle_beta   90.00
_cell.angle_gamma   90.00
#
_symmetry.space_group_name_H-M   'P 1'
#
loop_
_entity.id
_entity.type
_entity.pdbx_description
1 polymer ?
#
loop_
_entity_poly.entity_id
_entity_poly.type
_entity_poly.pdbx_seq_one_letter_code
_entity_poly.pdbx_strand_id
1 'polypeptide(L)' 'MFENPVLKEESVIQVEEVVLPQIVSIKQASQRMGLPVYYVRRLCKEVPGMAFQSGVKWYVNLGKMAEYFNNGTTSA' A
#
# COMPACT_ATOMS: atom_id res chain seq x y z
N MET A 1 -0.13 -0.78 -58.99
CA MET A 1 -0.52 -1.06 -57.59
C MET A 1 0.39 -0.23 -56.72
N PHE A 2 -0.12 0.85 -56.14
CA PHE A 2 0.65 1.66 -55.19
C PHE A 2 0.32 1.13 -53.80
N GLU A 3 1.29 0.47 -53.18
CA GLU A 3 1.18 0.06 -51.78
C GLU A 3 1.28 1.33 -50.92
N ASN A 4 0.22 1.61 -50.15
CA ASN A 4 0.19 2.72 -49.20
C ASN A 4 1.05 2.39 -47.97
N PRO A 5 2.11 3.16 -47.65
CA PRO A 5 3.02 2.87 -46.54
C PRO A 5 2.53 3.39 -45.18
N VAL A 6 1.22 3.63 -45.01
CA VAL A 6 0.65 4.27 -43.80
C VAL A 6 -0.08 3.24 -42.94
N LEU A 7 0.67 2.29 -42.38
CA LEU A 7 0.29 1.63 -41.13
C LEU A 7 1.55 1.66 -40.26
N LYS A 8 1.82 2.86 -39.75
CA LYS A 8 2.86 3.13 -38.77
C LYS A 8 2.45 2.38 -37.50
N GLU A 9 3.26 1.39 -37.16
CA GLU A 9 3.12 0.48 -36.02
C GLU A 9 2.50 1.19 -34.82
N GLU A 10 1.34 0.69 -34.39
CA GLU A 10 0.70 1.12 -33.16
C GLU A 10 1.69 0.87 -32.02
N SER A 11 2.22 1.94 -31.45
CA SER A 11 3.11 1.84 -30.29
C SER A 11 2.36 1.13 -29.17
N VAL A 12 2.72 -0.11 -28.90
CA VAL A 12 2.15 -0.93 -27.83
C VAL A 12 2.42 -0.21 -26.52
N ILE A 13 1.40 0.44 -25.96
CA ILE A 13 1.47 1.08 -24.65
C ILE A 13 1.68 -0.04 -23.64
N GLN A 14 2.90 -0.16 -23.12
CA GLN A 14 3.18 -1.08 -22.02
C GLN A 14 2.60 -0.46 -20.75
N VAL A 15 1.42 -0.92 -20.36
CA VAL A 15 0.78 -0.53 -19.11
C VAL A 15 1.47 -1.33 -18.00
N GLU A 16 2.40 -0.69 -17.30
CA GLU A 16 2.98 -1.26 -16.08
C GLU A 16 1.91 -1.29 -14.99
N GLU A 17 1.72 -2.45 -14.35
CA GLU A 17 0.71 -2.62 -13.30
C GLU A 17 1.16 -1.91 -12.02
N VAL A 18 0.66 -0.69 -11.82
CA VAL A 18 0.92 0.07 -10.59
C VAL A 18 -0.01 -0.43 -9.48
N VAL A 19 0.51 -1.25 -8.56
CA VAL A 19 -0.22 -1.68 -7.37
C VAL A 19 -0.22 -0.55 -6.34
N LEU A 20 -1.40 0.03 -6.10
CA LEU A 20 -1.55 1.07 -5.11
C LEU A 20 -1.38 0.52 -3.68
N PRO A 21 -0.65 1.23 -2.80
CA PRO A 21 -0.53 0.84 -1.41
C PRO A 21 -1.91 0.82 -0.74
N GLN A 22 -2.21 -0.28 -0.06
CA GLN A 22 -3.48 -0.47 0.64
C GLN A 22 -3.49 0.36 1.93
N ILE A 23 -3.98 1.59 1.82
CA ILE A 23 -4.03 2.56 2.90
C ILE A 23 -5.44 2.56 3.50
N VAL A 24 -5.53 2.44 4.83
CA VAL A 24 -6.81 2.43 5.54
C VAL A 24 -6.75 3.25 6.83
N SER A 25 -7.91 3.64 7.38
CA SER A 25 -7.95 4.27 8.70
C SER A 25 -7.55 3.30 9.81
N ILE A 26 -7.11 3.82 10.97
CA ILE A 26 -6.81 3.01 12.17
C ILE A 26 -7.97 2.07 12.54
N LYS A 27 -9.23 2.54 12.43
CA LYS A 27 -10.41 1.73 12.75
C LYS A 27 -10.58 0.56 11.80
N GLN A 28 -10.38 0.79 10.50
CA GLN A 28 -10.46 -0.27 9.49
C GLN A 28 -9.29 -1.25 9.62
N ALA A 29 -8.08 -0.77 9.88
CA ALA A 29 -6.93 -1.63 10.17
C ALA A 29 -7.20 -2.53 11.38
N SER A 30 -7.72 -1.97 12.46
CA SER A 30 -8.13 -2.70 13.66
C SER A 30 -9.14 -3.81 13.34
N GLN A 31 -10.17 -3.51 12.56
CA GLN A 31 -11.18 -4.49 12.13
C GLN A 31 -10.58 -5.60 11.25
N ARG A 32 -9.73 -5.25 10.28
CA ARG A 32 -9.11 -6.22 9.36
C ARG A 32 -8.13 -7.16 10.06
N MET A 33 -7.37 -6.65 11.03
CA MET A 33 -6.34 -7.41 11.73
C MET A 33 -6.84 -8.10 13.01
N GLY A 34 -8.07 -7.79 13.45
CA GLY A 34 -8.58 -8.28 14.74
C GLY A 34 -7.84 -7.70 15.96
N LEU A 35 -7.21 -6.53 15.81
CA LEU A 35 -6.41 -5.89 16.86
C LEU A 35 -7.17 -4.75 17.53
N PRO A 36 -6.98 -4.50 18.84
CA PRO A 36 -7.59 -3.35 19.49
C PRO A 36 -7.17 -2.01 18.85
N VAL A 37 -8.12 -1.07 18.70
CA VAL A 37 -7.89 0.26 18.09
C VAL A 37 -6.76 1.02 18.78
N TYR A 38 -6.68 0.95 20.11
CA TYR A 38 -5.62 1.64 20.87
C TYR A 38 -4.24 1.06 20.55
N TYR A 39 -4.14 -0.25 20.32
CA TYR A 39 -2.90 -0.94 20.00
C TYR A 39 -2.40 -0.53 18.62
N VAL A 40 -3.28 -0.52 17.62
CA VAL A 40 -2.93 -0.03 16.26
C VAL A 40 -2.49 1.43 16.31
N ARG A 41 -3.18 2.28 17.09
CA ARG A 41 -2.77 3.68 17.28
C ARG A 41 -1.39 3.82 17.93
N ARG A 42 -1.06 2.96 18.89
CA ARG A 42 0.27 2.93 19.52
C ARG A 42 1.36 2.56 18.50
N LEU A 43 1.14 1.49 17.72
CA LEU A 43 2.05 1.09 16.66
C LEU A 43 2.29 2.19 15.62
N CYS A 44 1.25 2.93 15.23
CA CYS A 44 1.38 4.04 14.29
C CYS A 44 2.32 5.15 14.81
N LYS A 45 2.42 5.33 16.13
CA LYS A 45 3.31 6.32 16.75
C LYS A 45 4.73 5.79 16.95
N GLU A 46 4.86 4.51 17.30
CA GLU A 46 6.15 3.89 17.62
C GLU A 46 6.92 3.44 16.37
N VAL A 47 6.22 2.95 15.33
CA VAL A 47 6.84 2.35 14.14
C VAL A 47 6.92 3.39 13.02
N PRO A 48 8.11 3.84 12.62
CA PRO A 48 8.26 4.84 11.57
C PRO A 48 7.76 4.31 10.23
N GLY A 49 7.04 5.12 9.46
CA GLY A 49 6.49 4.75 8.15
C GLY A 49 5.32 3.75 8.19
N MET A 50 4.82 3.38 9.39
CA MET A 50 3.62 2.55 9.54
C MET A 50 2.35 3.29 9.11
N ALA A 51 2.31 4.59 9.39
CA ALA A 51 1.18 5.45 9.11
C ALA A 51 1.64 6.83 8.70
N PHE A 52 0.76 7.56 8.02
CA PHE A 52 0.90 8.98 7.77
C PHE A 52 -0.29 9.74 8.33
N GLN A 53 -0.06 11.01 8.65
CA GLN A 53 -1.08 11.91 9.15
C GLN A 53 -1.68 12.71 7.99
N SER A 54 -3.00 12.81 7.97
CA SER A 54 -3.77 13.66 7.06
C SER A 54 -4.71 14.50 7.91
N GLY A 55 -4.26 15.71 8.24
CA GLY A 55 -4.90 16.57 9.23
C GLY A 55 -4.94 15.90 10.62
N VAL A 56 -6.13 15.72 11.18
CA VAL A 56 -6.32 15.06 12.49
C VAL A 56 -6.36 13.53 12.36
N LYS A 57 -6.61 13.01 11.15
CA LYS A 57 -6.75 11.56 10.92
C LYS A 57 -5.40 10.94 10.59
N TRP A 58 -5.25 9.69 11.01
CA TRP A 58 -4.09 8.85 10.73
C TRP A 58 -4.51 7.71 9.82
N TYR A 59 -3.71 7.45 8.80
CA TYR A 59 -3.91 6.41 7.82
C TYR A 59 -2.73 5.43 7.85
N VAL A 60 -3.05 4.14 7.88
CA VAL A 60 -2.12 3.03 8.07
C VAL A 60 -1.81 2.41 6.72
N ASN A 61 -0.54 2.12 6.47
CA ASN A 61 -0.11 1.31 5.34
C ASN A 61 -0.21 -0.17 5.73
N LEU A 62 -1.16 -0.90 5.13
CA LEU A 62 -1.36 -2.31 5.45
C LEU A 62 -0.21 -3.21 5.01
N GLY A 63 0.48 -2.89 3.92
CA GLY A 63 1.65 -3.66 3.45
C GLY A 63 2.79 -3.60 4.47
N LYS A 64 3.13 -2.39 4.91
CA LYS A 64 4.14 -2.13 5.95
C LYS A 64 3.77 -2.76 7.30
N MET A 65 2.47 -2.81 7.60
CA MET A 65 1.97 -3.46 8.80
C MET A 65 2.09 -4.99 8.70
N ALA A 66 1.78 -5.58 7.54
CA ALA A 66 1.99 -7.01 7.30
C ALA A 66 3.48 -7.38 7.40
N GLU A 67 4.36 -6.61 6.78
CA GLU A 67 5.82 -6.75 6.91
C GLU A 67 6.27 -6.69 8.39
N TYR A 68 5.74 -5.74 9.18
CA TYR A 68 6.08 -5.62 10.59
C TYR A 68 5.74 -6.88 11.41
N PHE A 69 4.57 -7.47 11.19
CA PHE A 69 4.18 -8.70 11.89
C PHE A 69 4.91 -9.94 11.38
N ASN A 70 5.18 -10.02 10.08
CA ASN A 70 5.87 -11.15 9.46
C ASN A 70 7.38 -11.15 9.76
N ASN A 71 8.01 -9.98 9.83
CA ASN A 71 9.45 -9.87 10.09
C ASN A 71 9.81 -10.04 11.58
N GLY A 72 8.82 -10.07 12.48
CA GLY A 72 8.99 -10.40 13.89
C GLY A 72 9.31 -11.88 14.18
N THR A 73 9.30 -12.74 13.16
CA THR A 73 9.66 -14.18 13.27
C THR A 73 11.11 -14.48 12.89
N THR A 74 11.90 -13.48 12.49
CA THR A 74 13.34 -13.62 12.20
C THR A 74 14.15 -12.77 13.17
N SER A 75 14.22 -13.19 14.42
CA SER A 75 15.20 -12.74 15.41
C SER A 75 15.27 -13.75 16.55
N ALA A 76 16.37 -14.51 16.57
CA ALA A 76 16.80 -15.56 17.51
C ALA A 76 16.22 -16.97 17.29
#